data_AF-A0A9Q8Q4P0-F1
#
_entry.id   AF-A0A9Q8Q4P0-F1
#
_cell.length_a   1.000
_cell.length_b   1.000
_cell.length_c   1.000
_cell.angle_alpha   90.00
_cell.angle_beta   90.00
_cell.angle_gamma   90.00
#
_symmetry.space_group_name_H-M   'P 1'
#
loop_
_entity.id
_entity.type
_entity.pdbx_description
1 polymer ?
#
loop_
_entity_poly.entity_id
_entity_poly.type
_entity_poly.pdbx_seq_one_letter_code
_entity_poly.pdbx_strand_id
1 'polypeptide(L)'
;MKGRLTILLLSALLSGCDQTVVKDISVDELSKNLDNPDYLIIDTRPDSLYFGFKDKDAARGGHIKGAMQFTTGWLDFIDENKFNSFVAEKGITKEKTLVFYDSNPDDLDRVTAEFAAKGYSVLAFKEFINYANSDYPMEKYPNYWMSVSPGWVNAALNGEKPESYTSDKKPVIFEVSWGEAEQSKSYSTHIKGAYHFNTDWIENAPV
;
A
#
# COMPACT_ATOMS: atom_id res chain seq x y z
N MET A 1 -47.03 -37.02 -45.40
CA MET A 1 -46.11 -37.02 -44.25
C MET A 1 -45.29 -35.74 -44.28
N LYS A 2 -45.59 -34.77 -43.40
CA LYS A 2 -44.77 -33.57 -43.18
C LYS A 2 -44.48 -33.50 -41.69
N GLY A 3 -43.24 -33.80 -41.31
CA GLY A 3 -42.78 -33.77 -39.92
C GLY A 3 -42.68 -32.34 -39.42
N ARG A 4 -43.23 -32.08 -38.22
CA ARG A 4 -43.01 -30.83 -37.49
C ARG A 4 -41.67 -30.94 -36.76
N LEU A 5 -40.75 -30.03 -37.08
CA LEU A 5 -39.48 -29.86 -36.39
C LEU A 5 -39.72 -28.99 -35.16
N THR A 6 -39.61 -29.57 -33.97
CA THR A 6 -39.70 -28.85 -32.69
C THR A 6 -38.32 -28.28 -32.38
N ILE A 7 -38.18 -26.95 -32.39
CA ILE A 7 -36.96 -26.27 -31.96
C ILE A 7 -37.04 -26.12 -30.43
N LEU A 8 -36.19 -26.85 -29.71
CA LEU A 8 -35.93 -26.62 -28.29
C LEU A 8 -34.99 -25.43 -28.17
N LEU A 9 -35.50 -24.28 -27.70
CA LEU A 9 -34.68 -23.15 -27.27
C LEU A 9 -34.07 -23.48 -25.91
N LEU A 10 -32.79 -23.86 -25.91
CA LEU A 10 -31.99 -24.01 -24.71
C LEU A 10 -31.56 -22.60 -24.27
N SER A 11 -32.27 -22.01 -23.32
CA SER A 11 -31.88 -20.74 -22.70
C SER A 11 -30.64 -20.95 -21.83
N ALA A 12 -29.49 -20.53 -22.35
CA ALA A 12 -28.28 -20.38 -21.57
C ALA A 12 -28.50 -19.27 -20.54
N LEU A 13 -28.65 -19.66 -19.27
CA LEU A 13 -28.54 -18.75 -18.13
C LEU A 13 -27.06 -18.33 -18.00
N LEU A 14 -26.72 -17.23 -18.66
CA LEU A 14 -25.52 -16.47 -18.33
C LEU A 14 -25.71 -15.97 -16.90
N SER A 15 -25.07 -16.65 -15.94
CA SER A 15 -24.94 -16.13 -14.58
C SER A 15 -24.16 -14.84 -14.69
N GLY A 16 -24.85 -13.71 -14.46
CA GLY A 16 -24.21 -12.40 -14.44
C GLY A 16 -23.08 -12.40 -13.41
N CYS A 17 -21.98 -11.74 -13.76
CA CYS A 17 -21.06 -11.25 -12.73
C CYS A 17 -21.88 -10.34 -11.81
N ASP A 18 -22.26 -10.84 -10.64
CA ASP A 18 -22.64 -9.96 -9.54
C ASP A 18 -21.39 -9.15 -9.21
N GLN A 19 -21.31 -7.93 -9.76
CA GLN A 19 -20.41 -6.93 -9.25
C GLN A 19 -20.87 -6.66 -7.83
N THR A 20 -20.18 -7.28 -6.87
CA THR A 20 -20.41 -7.06 -5.45
C THR A 20 -20.10 -5.60 -5.19
N VAL A 21 -21.14 -4.79 -5.03
CA VAL A 21 -21.00 -3.37 -4.70
C VAL A 21 -20.29 -3.28 -3.35
N VAL A 22 -19.05 -2.78 -3.37
CA VAL A 22 -18.28 -2.52 -2.17
C VAL A 22 -19.02 -1.47 -1.33
N LYS A 23 -19.21 -1.77 -0.04
CA LYS A 23 -19.90 -0.86 0.88
C LYS A 23 -18.90 0.06 1.55
N ASP A 24 -19.32 1.29 1.80
CA ASP A 24 -18.55 2.23 2.58
C ASP A 24 -18.78 2.00 4.08
N ILE A 25 -17.74 2.20 4.90
CA ILE A 25 -17.83 2.22 6.37
C ILE A 25 -17.68 3.66 6.87
N SER A 26 -18.52 4.05 7.82
CA SER A 26 -18.43 5.38 8.44
C SER A 26 -17.31 5.47 9.48
N VAL A 27 -16.87 6.68 9.81
CA VAL A 27 -15.91 6.92 10.89
C VAL A 27 -16.41 6.36 12.23
N ASP A 28 -17.70 6.52 12.54
CA ASP A 28 -18.31 6.03 13.77
C ASP A 28 -18.30 4.50 13.85
N GLU A 29 -18.59 3.82 12.74
CA GLU A 29 -18.62 2.36 12.66
C GLU A 29 -17.20 1.78 12.70
N LEU A 30 -16.26 2.38 11.99
CA LEU A 30 -14.84 2.01 12.08
C LEU A 30 -14.33 2.16 13.52
N SER A 31 -14.64 3.29 14.16
CA SER A 31 -14.19 3.59 15.53
C SER A 31 -14.69 2.58 16.56
N LYS A 32 -15.90 2.03 16.36
CA LYS A 32 -16.46 0.96 17.23
C LYS A 32 -15.77 -0.39 17.04
N ASN A 33 -15.09 -0.60 15.91
CA ASN A 33 -14.49 -1.88 15.54
C ASN A 33 -12.95 -1.87 15.54
N LEU A 34 -12.29 -0.80 16.03
CA LEU A 34 -10.82 -0.72 16.04
C LEU A 34 -10.14 -1.88 16.76
N ASP A 35 -10.72 -2.35 17.86
CA ASP A 35 -10.18 -3.46 18.65
C ASP A 35 -10.99 -4.77 18.43
N ASN A 36 -11.83 -4.83 17.38
CA ASN A 36 -12.61 -6.02 17.04
C ASN A 36 -11.75 -7.03 16.24
N PRO A 37 -11.48 -8.24 16.75
CA PRO A 37 -10.62 -9.21 16.07
C PRO A 37 -11.19 -9.75 14.75
N ASP A 38 -12.50 -9.61 14.52
CA ASP A 38 -13.14 -10.01 13.27
C ASP A 38 -12.92 -8.98 12.14
N TYR A 39 -12.43 -7.78 12.49
CA TYR A 39 -12.10 -6.72 11.55
C TYR A 39 -10.60 -6.66 11.32
N LEU A 40 -10.20 -6.43 10.08
CA LEU A 40 -8.82 -6.13 9.72
C LEU A 40 -8.79 -4.81 8.97
N ILE A 41 -8.20 -3.80 9.60
CA ILE A 41 -8.01 -2.48 9.01
C ILE A 41 -6.70 -2.50 8.22
N ILE A 42 -6.74 -2.05 6.98
CA ILE A 42 -5.65 -2.18 6.02
C ILE A 42 -5.37 -0.82 5.40
N ASP A 43 -4.17 -0.29 5.67
CA ASP A 43 -3.64 0.91 5.02
C ASP A 43 -3.05 0.53 3.66
N THR A 44 -3.57 1.11 2.59
CA THR A 44 -3.11 0.83 1.22
C THR A 44 -2.24 1.92 0.61
N ARG A 45 -1.97 2.97 1.39
CA ARG A 45 -1.13 4.09 0.96
C ARG A 45 0.35 3.69 0.89
N PRO A 46 1.21 4.55 0.31
CA PRO A 46 2.64 4.32 0.29
C PRO A 46 3.27 4.15 1.68
N ASP A 47 4.30 3.31 1.74
CA ASP A 47 4.96 2.90 2.98
C ASP A 47 5.38 4.06 3.90
N SER A 48 5.90 5.14 3.34
CA SER A 48 6.30 6.31 4.14
C SER A 48 5.13 6.93 4.90
N LEU A 49 3.93 6.94 4.30
CA LEU A 49 2.73 7.48 4.95
C LEU A 49 2.25 6.57 6.08
N TYR A 50 2.26 5.25 5.85
CA TYR A 50 2.02 4.26 6.90
C TYR A 50 3.04 4.44 8.04
N PHE A 51 4.32 4.63 7.74
CA PHE A 51 5.36 4.71 8.77
C PHE A 51 5.22 5.93 9.67
N GLY A 52 4.76 7.07 9.17
CA GLY A 52 4.57 8.24 10.01
C GLY A 52 4.57 9.58 9.30
N PHE A 53 4.94 9.64 8.02
CA PHE A 53 4.86 10.89 7.25
C PHE A 53 3.40 11.30 7.04
N LYS A 54 3.16 12.61 6.96
CA LYS A 54 1.82 13.14 6.71
C LYS A 54 1.43 12.98 5.24
N ASP A 55 0.15 12.70 5.05
CA ASP A 55 -0.50 12.87 3.75
C ASP A 55 -0.63 14.36 3.40
N LYS A 56 -0.82 14.68 2.11
CA LYS A 56 -0.80 16.03 1.55
C LYS A 56 -1.77 17.01 2.25
N ASP A 57 -2.88 16.49 2.78
CA ASP A 57 -3.92 17.28 3.45
C ASP A 57 -4.21 16.81 4.89
N ALA A 58 -3.32 15.97 5.45
CA ALA A 58 -3.45 15.45 6.80
C ALA A 58 -2.66 16.29 7.82
N ALA A 59 -3.29 16.60 8.95
CA ALA A 59 -2.68 17.28 10.08
C ALA A 59 -1.73 16.35 10.86
N ARG A 60 -2.02 15.05 10.85
CA ARG A 60 -1.27 13.99 11.53
C ARG A 60 -0.83 12.92 10.53
N GLY A 61 0.35 12.36 10.76
CA GLY A 61 0.94 11.30 9.91
C GLY A 61 0.88 9.94 10.58
N GLY A 62 1.19 8.90 9.82
CA GLY A 62 1.03 7.51 10.25
C GLY A 62 -0.29 6.91 9.82
N HIS A 63 -0.72 5.86 10.51
CA HIS A 63 -1.83 4.99 10.16
C HIS A 63 -2.90 4.95 11.26
N ILE A 64 -4.09 4.48 10.93
CA ILE A 64 -5.15 4.18 11.90
C ILE A 64 -4.62 3.13 12.89
N LYS A 65 -4.88 3.31 14.20
CA LYS A 65 -4.43 2.39 15.25
C LYS A 65 -4.79 0.94 14.90
N GLY A 66 -3.80 0.03 14.97
CA GLY A 66 -3.98 -1.39 14.68
C GLY A 66 -4.09 -1.77 13.20
N ALA A 67 -3.99 -0.80 12.28
CA ALA A 67 -4.00 -1.09 10.85
C ALA A 67 -2.72 -1.81 10.42
N MET A 68 -2.88 -2.81 9.56
CA MET A 68 -1.75 -3.43 8.86
C MET A 68 -1.46 -2.73 7.53
N GLN A 69 -0.26 -2.93 7.00
CA GLN A 69 0.15 -2.34 5.73
C GLN A 69 0.00 -3.32 4.56
N PHE A 70 -0.68 -2.86 3.51
CA PHE A 70 -0.73 -3.53 2.20
C PHE A 70 -0.86 -2.48 1.11
N THR A 71 0.24 -1.94 0.57
CA THR A 71 0.10 -0.88 -0.43
C THR A 71 -0.54 -1.41 -1.73
N THR A 72 -1.43 -0.62 -2.34
CA THR A 72 -2.15 -1.01 -3.56
C THR A 72 -1.22 -1.42 -4.70
N GLY A 73 -0.05 -0.77 -4.81
CA GLY A 73 0.95 -1.09 -5.83
C GLY A 73 1.51 -2.52 -5.74
N TRP A 74 1.38 -3.22 -4.60
CA TRP A 74 1.78 -4.62 -4.51
C TRP A 74 0.97 -5.54 -5.41
N LEU A 75 -0.27 -5.17 -5.75
CA LEU A 75 -1.11 -5.95 -6.68
C LEU A 75 -0.44 -6.17 -8.05
N ASP A 76 0.41 -5.24 -8.49
CA ASP A 76 1.13 -5.35 -9.77
C ASP A 76 2.26 -6.40 -9.76
N PHE A 77 2.70 -6.84 -8.57
CA PHE A 77 3.87 -7.69 -8.39
C PHE A 77 3.56 -9.03 -7.72
N ILE A 78 2.31 -9.26 -7.32
CA ILE A 78 1.87 -10.54 -6.77
C ILE A 78 1.55 -11.48 -7.93
N ASP A 79 2.25 -12.60 -8.01
CA ASP A 79 1.86 -13.71 -8.89
C ASP A 79 0.46 -14.20 -8.50
N GLU A 80 -0.47 -14.23 -9.47
CA GLU A 80 -1.86 -14.64 -9.24
C GLU A 80 -1.96 -16.02 -8.56
N ASN A 81 -1.06 -16.95 -8.88
CA ASN A 81 -1.05 -18.29 -8.25
C ASN A 81 -0.60 -18.26 -6.78
N LYS A 82 0.07 -17.18 -6.36
CA LYS A 82 0.57 -16.96 -5.00
C LYS A 82 -0.26 -15.93 -4.22
N PHE A 83 -1.26 -15.30 -4.85
CA PHE A 83 -2.06 -14.27 -4.21
C PHE A 83 -2.63 -14.74 -2.87
N ASN A 84 -3.33 -15.88 -2.87
CA ASN A 84 -4.00 -16.38 -1.67
C ASN A 84 -3.01 -16.72 -0.55
N SER A 85 -1.85 -17.32 -0.86
CA SER A 85 -0.83 -17.59 0.16
C SER A 85 -0.20 -16.31 0.69
N PHE A 86 0.10 -15.34 -0.18
CA PHE A 86 0.73 -14.08 0.19
C PHE A 86 -0.13 -13.25 1.14
N VAL A 87 -1.43 -13.12 0.84
CA VAL A 87 -2.34 -12.34 1.69
C VAL A 87 -2.66 -13.08 3.00
N ALA A 88 -2.75 -14.42 2.96
CA ALA A 88 -2.98 -15.23 4.16
C ALA A 88 -1.80 -15.17 5.15
N GLU A 89 -0.54 -15.17 4.66
CA GLU A 89 0.65 -14.99 5.50
C GLU A 89 0.66 -13.63 6.24
N LYS A 90 -0.06 -12.64 5.71
CA LYS A 90 -0.26 -11.33 6.36
C LYS A 90 -1.48 -11.29 7.28
N GLY A 91 -2.20 -12.40 7.42
CA GLY A 91 -3.40 -12.50 8.26
C GLY A 91 -4.67 -11.94 7.61
N ILE A 92 -4.66 -11.73 6.29
CA ILE A 92 -5.83 -11.37 5.49
C ILE A 92 -6.52 -12.66 5.06
N THR A 93 -7.71 -12.92 5.59
CA THR A 93 -8.46 -14.16 5.37
C THR A 93 -9.92 -13.86 5.08
N LYS A 94 -10.67 -14.85 4.56
CA LYS A 94 -12.09 -14.67 4.17
C LYS A 94 -13.05 -14.63 5.36
N GLU A 95 -12.59 -15.06 6.53
CA GLU A 95 -13.36 -15.04 7.78
C GLU A 95 -13.46 -13.63 8.37
N LYS A 96 -12.53 -12.74 8.02
CA LYS A 96 -12.50 -11.36 8.50
C LYS A 96 -13.28 -10.41 7.60
N THR A 97 -13.79 -9.34 8.19
CA THR A 97 -14.22 -8.15 7.47
C THR A 97 -13.01 -7.25 7.23
N LEU A 98 -12.67 -7.04 5.96
CA LEU A 98 -11.54 -6.21 5.55
C LEU A 98 -12.00 -4.77 5.38
N VAL A 99 -11.35 -3.83 6.07
CA VAL A 99 -11.58 -2.40 5.91
C VAL A 99 -10.34 -1.80 5.26
N PHE A 100 -10.43 -1.47 3.97
CA PHE A 100 -9.33 -0.80 3.26
C PHE A 100 -9.52 0.71 3.34
N TYR A 101 -8.40 1.44 3.42
CA TYR A 101 -8.39 2.88 3.24
C TYR A 101 -7.17 3.33 2.44
N ASP A 102 -7.40 4.36 1.63
CA ASP A 102 -6.40 5.07 0.89
C ASP A 102 -6.78 6.56 0.84
N SER A 103 -5.81 7.44 0.66
CA SER A 103 -6.07 8.85 0.34
C SER A 103 -6.27 9.07 -1.16
N ASN A 104 -5.82 8.12 -1.99
CA ASN A 104 -6.12 8.08 -3.41
C ASN A 104 -7.38 7.23 -3.67
N PRO A 105 -8.51 7.82 -4.11
CA PRO A 105 -9.75 7.08 -4.34
C PRO A 105 -9.61 6.00 -5.42
N ASP A 106 -8.78 6.23 -6.44
CA ASP A 106 -8.60 5.25 -7.52
C ASP A 106 -7.88 3.99 -7.02
N ASP A 107 -6.89 4.16 -6.13
CA ASP A 107 -6.18 3.04 -5.51
C ASP A 107 -7.08 2.27 -4.54
N LEU A 108 -7.92 2.98 -3.77
CA LEU A 108 -8.91 2.36 -2.88
C LEU A 108 -9.95 1.55 -3.67
N ASP A 109 -10.48 2.11 -4.75
CA ASP A 109 -11.45 1.42 -5.61
C ASP A 109 -10.81 0.17 -6.24
N ARG A 110 -9.56 0.28 -6.71
CA ARG A 110 -8.81 -0.83 -7.30
C ARG A 110 -8.63 -2.00 -6.31
N VAL A 111 -8.09 -1.72 -5.12
CA VAL A 111 -7.79 -2.79 -4.15
C VAL A 111 -9.06 -3.41 -3.59
N THR A 112 -10.09 -2.60 -3.32
CA THR A 112 -11.37 -3.14 -2.81
C THR A 112 -12.07 -4.01 -3.85
N ALA A 113 -12.06 -3.60 -5.12
CA ALA A 113 -12.61 -4.41 -6.21
C ALA A 113 -11.86 -5.74 -6.38
N GLU A 114 -10.53 -5.74 -6.31
CA GLU A 114 -9.71 -6.96 -6.44
C GLU A 114 -10.05 -7.97 -5.33
N PHE A 115 -10.09 -7.53 -4.07
CA PHE A 115 -10.43 -8.39 -2.95
C PHE A 115 -11.91 -8.83 -2.97
N ALA A 116 -12.84 -7.95 -3.35
CA ALA A 116 -14.25 -8.33 -3.50
C ALA A 116 -14.43 -9.39 -4.59
N ALA A 117 -13.78 -9.24 -5.75
CA ALA A 117 -13.83 -10.20 -6.86
C ALA A 117 -13.27 -11.58 -6.47
N LYS A 118 -12.29 -11.63 -5.56
CA LYS A 118 -11.76 -12.89 -5.00
C LYS A 118 -12.60 -13.45 -3.83
N GLY A 119 -13.71 -12.81 -3.49
CA GLY A 119 -14.70 -13.27 -2.53
C GLY A 119 -14.35 -12.99 -1.07
N TYR A 120 -13.62 -11.90 -0.79
CA TYR A 120 -13.43 -11.39 0.57
C TYR A 120 -14.61 -10.48 0.98
N SER A 121 -14.88 -10.39 2.28
CA SER A 121 -15.80 -9.38 2.82
C SER A 121 -15.08 -8.04 2.91
N VAL A 122 -15.46 -7.07 2.08
CA VAL A 122 -14.72 -5.82 1.91
C VAL A 122 -15.58 -4.60 2.22
N LEU A 123 -15.02 -3.66 2.97
CA LEU A 123 -15.53 -2.32 3.22
C LEU A 123 -14.48 -1.29 2.79
N ALA A 124 -14.93 -0.17 2.22
CA ALA A 124 -14.10 0.97 1.86
C ALA A 124 -14.24 2.09 2.90
N PHE A 125 -13.12 2.58 3.44
CA PHE A 125 -13.09 3.74 4.33
C PHE A 125 -12.53 4.96 3.61
N LYS A 126 -13.42 5.84 3.14
CA LYS A 126 -13.08 7.01 2.30
C LYS A 126 -12.75 8.27 3.11
N GLU A 127 -12.93 8.24 4.42
CA GLU A 127 -12.85 9.40 5.30
C GLU A 127 -11.47 9.54 5.97
N PHE A 128 -10.42 8.91 5.43
CA PHE A 128 -9.09 8.89 6.07
C PHE A 128 -8.52 10.28 6.36
N ILE A 129 -8.62 11.23 5.42
CA ILE A 129 -8.12 12.59 5.63
C ILE A 129 -8.87 13.28 6.79
N ASN A 130 -10.19 13.14 6.86
CA ASN A 130 -11.00 13.68 7.95
C ASN A 130 -10.67 13.01 9.30
N TYR A 131 -10.41 11.71 9.29
CA TYR A 131 -9.95 10.94 10.44
C TYR A 131 -8.60 11.45 10.96
N ALA A 132 -7.64 11.62 10.06
CA ALA A 132 -6.29 12.12 10.37
C ALA A 132 -6.30 13.58 10.84
N ASN A 133 -7.31 14.37 10.45
CA ASN A 133 -7.51 15.76 10.87
C ASN A 133 -8.30 15.92 12.18
N SER A 134 -8.76 14.82 12.78
CA SER A 134 -9.48 14.79 14.07
C SER A 134 -8.61 14.15 15.18
N ASP A 135 -9.15 13.91 16.37
CA ASP A 135 -8.43 13.29 17.49
C ASP A 135 -8.54 11.76 17.55
N TYR A 136 -8.96 11.11 16.46
CA TYR A 136 -9.12 9.66 16.45
C TYR A 136 -7.79 8.91 16.57
N PRO A 137 -7.76 7.68 17.13
CA PRO A 137 -6.53 6.94 17.37
C PRO A 137 -5.71 6.66 16.11
N MET A 138 -4.46 7.12 16.10
CA MET A 138 -3.48 6.84 15.06
C MET A 138 -2.15 6.40 15.68
N GLU A 139 -1.39 5.64 14.91
CA GLU A 139 -0.07 5.13 15.26
C GLU A 139 0.95 5.52 14.19
N LYS A 140 2.22 5.60 14.60
CA LYS A 140 3.36 5.80 13.70
C LYS A 140 4.59 5.14 14.31
N TYR A 141 5.53 4.72 13.46
CA TYR A 141 6.76 4.13 13.95
C TYR A 141 7.66 5.18 14.62
N PRO A 142 8.33 4.81 15.72
CA PRO A 142 9.47 5.56 16.21
C PRO A 142 10.49 5.70 15.08
N ASN A 143 11.08 6.89 14.94
CA ASN A 143 12.10 7.17 13.93
C ASN A 143 11.69 6.95 12.46
N TYR A 144 10.39 7.03 12.13
CA TYR A 144 9.89 6.95 10.74
C TYR A 144 10.65 7.86 9.76
N TRP A 145 11.15 9.00 10.24
CA TRP A 145 11.95 9.97 9.49
C TRP A 145 13.27 9.40 8.94
N MET A 146 13.72 8.23 9.40
CA MET A 146 14.90 7.54 8.85
C MET A 146 14.59 6.80 7.54
N SER A 147 13.33 6.47 7.26
CA SER A 147 12.90 5.75 6.06
C SER A 147 12.08 6.67 5.15
N VAL A 148 12.78 7.38 4.27
CA VAL A 148 12.21 8.41 3.40
C VAL A 148 11.75 7.85 2.05
N SER A 149 10.70 8.45 1.47
CA SER A 149 10.20 8.06 0.14
C SER A 149 11.05 8.62 -1.01
N PRO A 150 10.95 8.07 -2.23
CA PRO A 150 11.58 8.67 -3.40
C PRO A 150 11.16 10.12 -3.63
N GLY A 151 9.88 10.46 -3.37
CA GLY A 151 9.37 11.83 -3.46
C GLY A 151 10.04 12.76 -2.45
N TRP A 152 10.26 12.30 -1.22
CA TRP A 152 11.02 13.03 -0.21
C TRP A 152 12.45 13.32 -0.66
N VAL A 153 13.15 12.31 -1.20
CA VAL A 153 14.54 12.45 -1.66
C VAL A 153 14.63 13.46 -2.81
N ASN A 154 13.70 13.37 -3.77
CA ASN A 154 13.64 14.30 -4.90
C ASN A 154 13.42 15.74 -4.43
N ALA A 155 12.47 15.98 -3.52
CA ALA A 155 12.20 17.30 -2.95
C ALA A 155 13.46 17.89 -2.27
N ALA A 156 14.11 17.12 -1.40
CA ALA A 156 15.33 17.55 -0.72
C ALA A 156 16.50 17.85 -1.68
N LEU A 157 16.67 17.05 -2.75
CA LEU A 157 17.69 17.27 -3.78
C LEU A 157 17.45 18.53 -4.62
N ASN A 158 16.19 18.95 -4.73
CA ASN A 158 15.76 20.18 -5.41
C ASN A 158 15.75 21.41 -4.48
N GLY A 159 16.24 21.27 -3.24
CA GLY A 159 16.35 22.37 -2.28
C GLY A 159 15.05 22.68 -1.54
N GLU A 160 14.05 21.82 -1.65
CA GLU A 160 12.83 21.92 -0.85
C GLU A 160 13.08 21.39 0.57
N LYS A 161 12.13 21.65 1.48
CA LYS A 161 12.17 21.19 2.88
C LYS A 161 11.04 20.18 3.12
N PRO A 162 11.15 18.94 2.61
CA PRO A 162 10.16 17.92 2.92
C PRO A 162 10.14 17.62 4.42
N GLU A 163 9.04 17.05 4.91
CA GLU A 163 8.86 16.74 6.34
C GLU A 163 10.09 16.03 6.92
N SER A 164 10.51 16.34 8.14
CA SER A 164 11.72 15.83 8.82
C SER A 164 13.07 16.28 8.23
N TYR A 165 13.11 16.93 7.07
CA TYR A 165 14.35 17.53 6.56
C TYR A 165 14.61 18.90 7.21
N THR A 166 15.56 18.93 8.16
CA THR A 166 15.87 20.13 8.96
C THR A 166 17.14 20.86 8.52
N SER A 167 17.93 20.25 7.62
CA SER A 167 19.19 20.83 7.13
C SER A 167 18.93 21.88 6.04
N ASP A 168 19.67 22.99 6.09
CA ASP A 168 19.69 23.99 5.01
C ASP A 168 20.67 23.62 3.88
N LYS A 169 21.47 22.56 4.07
CA LYS A 169 22.40 22.05 3.04
C LYS A 169 21.67 21.06 2.16
N LYS A 170 22.13 20.89 0.91
CA LYS A 170 21.67 19.79 0.05
C LYS A 170 22.12 18.43 0.64
N PRO A 171 21.29 17.37 0.61
CA PRO A 171 21.72 16.07 1.09
C PRO A 171 22.77 15.45 0.15
N VAL A 172 23.67 14.67 0.71
CA VAL A 172 24.56 13.77 -0.04
C VAL A 172 23.89 12.40 -0.08
N ILE A 173 23.72 11.84 -1.28
CA ILE A 173 23.12 10.53 -1.48
C ILE A 173 24.24 9.55 -1.80
N PHE A 174 24.23 8.40 -1.13
CA PHE A 174 25.10 7.28 -1.43
C PHE A 174 24.28 6.15 -2.03
N GLU A 175 24.70 5.66 -3.19
CA GLU A 175 24.32 4.33 -3.66
C GLU A 175 25.31 3.35 -3.06
N VAL A 176 24.83 2.44 -2.22
CA VAL A 176 25.67 1.53 -1.45
C VAL A 176 25.58 0.15 -2.08
N SER A 177 26.70 -0.36 -2.59
CA SER A 177 26.79 -1.70 -3.16
C SER A 177 28.21 -2.27 -3.01
N TRP A 178 28.33 -3.58 -3.16
CA TRP A 178 29.62 -4.26 -3.06
C TRP A 178 30.44 -4.13 -4.37
N GLY A 179 31.75 -3.91 -4.22
CA GLY A 179 32.71 -3.84 -5.32
C GLY A 179 32.91 -2.42 -5.87
N GLU A 180 33.86 -2.25 -6.79
CA GLU A 180 34.14 -0.95 -7.41
C GLU A 180 32.99 -0.48 -8.32
N ALA A 181 32.90 0.84 -8.57
CA ALA A 181 31.80 1.46 -9.31
C ALA A 181 31.60 0.86 -10.71
N GLU A 182 32.68 0.50 -11.41
CA GLU A 182 32.64 -0.10 -12.75
C GLU A 182 32.07 -1.53 -12.75
N GLN A 183 32.11 -2.20 -11.59
CA GLN A 183 31.62 -3.57 -11.39
C GLN A 183 30.21 -3.57 -10.81
N SER A 184 29.79 -2.47 -10.19
CA SER A 184 28.46 -2.31 -9.63
C SER A 184 27.40 -2.16 -10.73
N LYS A 185 26.65 -3.25 -10.96
CA LYS A 185 25.50 -3.25 -11.87
C LYS A 185 24.40 -2.28 -11.39
N SER A 186 24.19 -2.15 -10.08
CA SER A 186 23.19 -1.23 -9.52
C SER A 186 23.58 0.23 -9.74
N TYR A 187 24.88 0.55 -9.69
CA TYR A 187 25.34 1.92 -9.95
C TYR A 187 25.23 2.33 -11.44
N SER A 188 25.08 1.39 -12.37
CA SER A 188 24.89 1.75 -13.79
C SER A 188 23.62 2.56 -14.08
N THR A 189 22.60 2.47 -13.20
CA THR A 189 21.39 3.31 -13.22
C THR A 189 21.06 3.70 -11.78
N HIS A 190 21.42 4.92 -11.38
CA HIS A 190 21.30 5.40 -10.00
C HIS A 190 20.58 6.76 -9.92
N ILE A 191 20.23 7.17 -8.70
CA ILE A 191 19.68 8.50 -8.42
C ILE A 191 20.70 9.56 -8.86
N LYS A 192 20.27 10.52 -9.69
CA LYS A 192 21.17 11.56 -10.23
C LYS A 192 21.92 12.30 -9.11
N GLY A 193 23.24 12.26 -9.18
CA GLY A 193 24.14 12.94 -8.22
C GLY A 193 24.43 12.12 -6.96
N ALA A 194 23.97 10.87 -6.86
CA ALA A 194 24.44 9.96 -5.84
C ALA A 194 25.90 9.56 -6.08
N TYR A 195 26.63 9.30 -5.00
CA TYR A 195 27.98 8.76 -5.02
C TYR A 195 27.92 7.26 -4.79
N HIS A 196 28.67 6.48 -5.56
CA HIS A 196 28.88 5.08 -5.24
C HIS A 196 29.69 4.96 -3.94
N PHE A 197 29.24 4.06 -3.05
CA PHE A 197 29.89 3.73 -1.80
C PHE A 197 30.15 2.21 -1.77
N ASN A 198 31.41 1.82 -1.95
CA ASN A 198 31.83 0.43 -1.88
C ASN A 198 31.83 -0.04 -0.41
N THR A 199 31.11 -1.12 -0.11
CA THR A 199 31.04 -1.65 1.25
C THR A 199 32.40 -2.14 1.79
N ASP A 200 33.33 -2.56 0.94
CA ASP A 200 34.70 -2.98 1.31
C ASP A 200 35.50 -1.86 2.02
N TRP A 201 35.06 -0.60 1.93
CA TRP A 201 35.70 0.51 2.64
C TRP A 201 35.42 0.51 4.15
N ILE A 202 34.36 -0.19 4.57
CA ILE A 202 33.90 -0.22 5.97
C ILE A 202 33.74 -1.64 6.53
N GLU A 203 33.84 -2.67 5.71
CA GLU A 203 33.76 -4.07 6.11
C GLU A 203 34.96 -4.87 5.59
N ASN A 204 35.26 -5.98 6.25
CA ASN A 204 36.22 -6.97 5.76
C ASN A 204 35.44 -8.23 5.37
N ALA A 205 35.99 -9.02 4.45
CA ALA A 205 35.43 -10.33 4.12
C ALA A 205 35.18 -11.16 5.40
N PRO A 206 34.07 -11.93 5.46
CA PRO A 206 33.82 -12.83 6.57
C PRO A 206 35.06 -13.71 6.81
N VAL A 207 35.55 -13.71 8.05
CA VAL A 207 36.66 -14.57 8.51
C VAL A 207 36.19 -16.00 8.71
#